data_AF-A0A1E3X323-F1
#
_entry.id   AF-A0A1E3X323-F1
#
_cell.length_a   1.000
_cell.length_b   1.000
_cell.length_c   1.000
_cell.angle_alpha   90.00
_cell.angle_beta   90.00
_cell.angle_gamma   90.00
#
_symmetry.space_group_name_H-M   'P 1'
#
loop_
_entity.id
_entity.type
_entity.pdbx_description
1 polymer ?
#
loop_
_entity_poly.entity_id
_entity_poly.type
_entity_poly.pdbx_seq_one_letter_code
_entity_poly.pdbx_strand_id
1 'polypeptide(L)'
;MPREIRENQNYRARLLKLIPSEIVAAYMVLAGIIPEDSAKWGTLIVSIVLLVLVPFYLSRFQDVKRASQLVVTMISFVVWIYSLGGPFEAWSLHEAWIASVILILWTLIVPLVVNPRTVTTIG
;
A
#
# COMPACT_ATOMS: atom_id res chain seq x y z
N MET A 1 -2.12 -42.66 6.23
CA MET A 1 -2.51 -41.35 5.68
C MET A 1 -1.48 -40.32 6.13
N PRO A 2 -0.60 -39.80 5.26
CA PRO A 2 0.36 -38.77 5.64
C PRO A 2 -0.34 -37.40 5.60
N ARG A 3 -0.23 -36.65 6.69
CA ARG A 3 -0.66 -35.26 6.79
C ARG A 3 0.29 -34.41 5.95
N GLU A 4 -0.09 -34.04 4.72
CA GLU A 4 0.58 -32.97 3.99
C GLU A 4 0.34 -31.66 4.73
N ILE A 5 1.34 -31.23 5.51
CA ILE A 5 1.36 -29.90 6.08
C ILE A 5 1.68 -28.93 4.94
N ARG A 6 0.63 -28.35 4.33
CA ARG A 6 0.73 -27.18 3.44
C ARG A 6 1.02 -25.90 4.26
N GLU A 7 2.10 -25.87 5.05
CA GLU A 7 2.49 -24.67 5.81
C GLU A 7 3.15 -23.60 4.92
N ASN A 8 3.87 -24.03 3.88
CA ASN A 8 4.69 -23.11 3.07
C ASN A 8 3.83 -22.14 2.21
N GLN A 9 2.65 -22.57 1.76
CA GLN A 9 1.77 -21.69 0.97
C GLN A 9 1.13 -20.57 1.80
N ASN A 10 1.10 -20.69 3.14
CA ASN A 10 0.41 -19.74 4.01
C ASN A 10 1.30 -18.56 4.45
N TYR A 11 2.62 -18.76 4.57
CA TYR A 11 3.54 -17.70 4.99
C TYR A 11 3.75 -16.66 3.89
N ARG A 12 4.00 -17.11 2.65
CA ARG A 12 4.08 -16.21 1.49
C ARG A 12 2.74 -15.51 1.26
N ALA A 13 1.61 -16.20 1.30
CA ALA A 13 0.29 -15.59 1.15
C ALA A 13 -0.06 -14.58 2.27
N ARG A 14 0.50 -14.73 3.48
CA ARG A 14 0.40 -13.73 4.55
C ARG A 14 1.34 -12.54 4.34
N LEU A 15 2.56 -12.75 3.85
CA LEU A 15 3.46 -11.67 3.43
C LEU A 15 2.90 -10.87 2.25
N LEU A 16 2.16 -11.51 1.33
CA LEU A 16 1.39 -10.81 0.28
C LEU A 16 0.32 -9.86 0.85
N LYS A 17 -0.13 -10.09 2.10
CA LYS A 17 -1.14 -9.27 2.79
C LYS A 17 -0.57 -8.09 3.58
N LEU A 18 0.75 -7.98 3.72
CA LEU A 18 1.33 -6.94 4.56
C LEU A 18 1.67 -5.65 3.79
N ILE A 19 1.83 -5.72 2.45
CA ILE A 19 2.52 -4.69 1.66
C ILE A 19 2.04 -3.24 1.79
N PRO A 20 0.73 -2.91 1.91
CA PRO A 20 0.35 -1.54 2.18
C PRO A 20 0.92 -1.07 3.52
N SER A 21 0.88 -1.94 4.54
CA SER A 21 1.27 -1.59 5.90
C SER A 21 2.78 -1.43 6.09
N GLU A 22 3.66 -2.24 5.48
CA GLU A 22 5.11 -2.00 5.62
C GLU A 22 5.56 -0.74 4.90
N ILE A 23 5.07 -0.48 3.69
CA ILE A 23 5.49 0.72 2.94
C ILE A 23 4.93 1.98 3.60
N VAL A 24 3.71 1.94 4.14
CA VAL A 24 3.15 3.04 4.93
C VAL A 24 3.93 3.22 6.25
N ALA A 25 4.30 2.14 6.94
CA ALA A 25 5.14 2.24 8.14
C ALA A 25 6.52 2.83 7.84
N ALA A 26 7.16 2.40 6.75
CA ALA A 26 8.42 2.96 6.28
C ALA A 26 8.27 4.46 5.96
N TYR A 27 7.17 4.85 5.31
CA TYR A 27 6.85 6.25 5.09
C TYR A 27 6.75 7.03 6.40
N MET A 28 5.99 6.55 7.39
CA MET A 28 5.81 7.25 8.66
C MET A 28 7.13 7.50 9.37
N VAL A 29 8.02 6.50 9.38
CA VAL A 29 9.36 6.64 9.97
C VAL A 29 10.19 7.65 9.20
N LEU A 30 10.22 7.56 7.88
CA LEU A 30 10.99 8.49 7.04
C LEU A 30 10.46 9.93 7.12
N ALA A 31 9.14 10.10 7.18
CA ALA A 31 8.51 11.40 7.35
C ALA A 31 8.83 12.00 8.73
N GLY A 32 8.85 11.19 9.79
CA GLY A 32 9.16 11.64 11.14
C GLY A 32 10.62 12.06 11.37
N ILE A 33 11.56 11.65 10.51
CA ILE A 33 12.97 12.07 10.58
C ILE A 33 13.29 13.29 9.69
N ILE A 34 12.37 13.69 8.81
CA ILE A 34 12.60 14.83 7.91
C ILE A 34 12.50 16.13 8.73
N PRO A 35 13.51 17.03 8.67
CA PRO A 35 13.43 18.32 9.32
C PRO A 35 12.31 19.19 8.76
N GLU A 36 11.67 20.01 9.61
CA GLU A 36 10.54 20.88 9.22
C GLU A 36 10.89 21.82 8.05
N ASP A 37 12.10 22.40 8.07
CA ASP A 37 12.61 23.29 6.99
C ASP A 37 12.64 22.60 5.62
N SER A 38 12.79 21.27 5.62
CA SER A 38 12.85 20.44 4.41
C SER A 38 11.57 19.65 4.18
N ALA A 39 10.54 19.79 5.03
CA ALA A 39 9.34 18.95 5.01
C ALA A 39 8.65 18.96 3.63
N LYS A 40 8.56 20.14 3.00
CA LYS A 40 7.91 20.32 1.70
C LYS A 40 8.48 19.45 0.59
N TRP A 41 9.80 19.39 0.48
CA TRP A 41 10.47 18.61 -0.57
C TRP A 41 10.84 17.20 -0.09
N GLY A 42 11.23 17.06 1.18
CA GLY A 42 11.61 15.78 1.78
C GLY A 42 10.45 14.79 1.77
N THR A 43 9.26 15.19 2.25
CA THR A 43 8.09 14.30 2.28
C THR A 43 7.60 13.95 0.88
N LEU A 44 7.71 14.89 -0.07
CA LEU A 44 7.36 14.66 -1.48
C LEU A 44 8.31 13.65 -2.13
N ILE A 45 9.62 13.84 -1.98
CA ILE A 45 10.64 12.94 -2.52
C ILE A 45 10.46 11.54 -1.92
N VAL A 46 10.34 11.42 -0.61
CA VAL A 46 10.11 10.13 0.06
C VAL A 46 8.83 9.46 -0.44
N SER A 47 7.74 10.21 -0.57
CA SER A 47 6.47 9.68 -1.10
C SER A 47 6.63 9.14 -2.52
N ILE A 48 7.32 9.87 -3.40
CA ILE A 48 7.56 9.46 -4.79
C ILE A 48 8.47 8.22 -4.84
N VAL A 49 9.56 8.20 -4.06
CA VAL A 49 10.49 7.06 -4.01
C VAL A 49 9.74 5.81 -3.55
N LEU A 50 8.96 5.89 -2.49
CA LEU A 50 8.18 4.75 -2.00
C LEU A 50 7.08 4.34 -2.98
N LEU A 51 6.40 5.29 -3.62
CA LEU A 51 5.38 5.00 -4.64
C LEU A 51 5.96 4.22 -5.83
N VAL A 52 7.16 4.55 -6.29
CA VAL A 52 7.87 3.81 -7.35
C VAL A 52 8.40 2.46 -6.85
N LEU A 53 8.80 2.40 -5.58
CA LEU A 53 9.30 1.17 -4.97
C LEU A 53 8.19 0.11 -4.84
N VAL A 54 6.92 0.50 -4.60
CA VAL A 54 5.77 -0.40 -4.48
C VAL A 54 5.65 -1.40 -5.66
N PRO A 55 5.49 -0.97 -6.92
CA PRO A 55 5.36 -1.90 -8.05
C PRO A 55 6.66 -2.69 -8.31
N PHE A 56 7.83 -2.10 -8.08
CA PHE A 56 9.11 -2.79 -8.22
C PHE A 56 9.26 -3.92 -7.20
N TYR A 57 8.91 -3.66 -5.94
CA TYR A 57 8.96 -4.65 -4.87
C TYR A 57 7.94 -5.77 -5.09
N LEU A 58 6.69 -5.42 -5.43
CA LEU A 58 5.61 -6.39 -5.72
C LEU A 58 5.95 -7.32 -6.90
N SER A 59 6.47 -6.76 -7.99
CA SER A 59 6.84 -7.56 -9.16
C SER A 59 8.06 -8.44 -8.88
N ARG A 60 9.08 -7.94 -8.16
CA ARG A 60 10.36 -8.64 -7.98
C ARG A 60 10.36 -9.68 -6.87
N PHE A 61 9.66 -9.43 -5.76
CA PHE A 61 9.68 -10.30 -4.57
C PHE A 61 8.40 -11.11 -4.40
N GLN A 62 7.29 -10.65 -4.97
CA GLN A 62 5.98 -11.27 -4.78
C GLN A 62 5.36 -11.83 -6.07
N ASP A 63 6.09 -11.77 -7.19
CA ASP A 63 5.70 -12.28 -8.51
C ASP A 63 4.30 -11.78 -8.95
N VAL A 64 3.93 -10.57 -8.53
CA VAL A 64 2.64 -9.96 -8.87
C VAL A 64 2.71 -9.44 -10.30
N LYS A 65 2.08 -10.18 -11.23
CA LYS A 65 2.04 -9.83 -12.66
C LYS A 65 0.76 -9.13 -13.09
N ARG A 66 -0.26 -9.10 -12.23
CA ARG A 66 -1.54 -8.45 -12.55
C ARG A 66 -1.40 -6.94 -12.38
N ALA A 67 -1.43 -6.21 -13.51
CA ALA A 67 -1.38 -4.76 -13.52
C ALA A 67 -2.47 -4.12 -12.62
N SER A 68 -3.67 -4.71 -12.57
CA SER A 68 -4.74 -4.22 -11.68
C SER A 68 -4.39 -4.29 -10.20
N GLN A 69 -3.67 -5.32 -9.75
CA GLN A 69 -3.23 -5.42 -8.35
C GLN A 69 -2.14 -4.39 -8.04
N LEU A 70 -1.22 -4.15 -8.97
CA LEU A 70 -0.19 -3.11 -8.82
C LEU A 70 -0.80 -1.72 -8.71
N VAL A 71 -1.72 -1.39 -9.63
CA VAL A 71 -2.42 -0.10 -9.66
C VAL A 71 -3.22 0.12 -8.38
N VAL A 72 -4.00 -0.86 -7.93
CA VAL A 72 -4.77 -0.73 -6.68
C VAL A 72 -3.85 -0.53 -5.47
N THR A 73 -2.70 -1.20 -5.43
CA THR A 73 -1.75 -1.04 -4.33
C THR A 73 -1.09 0.33 -4.34
N MET A 74 -0.71 0.85 -5.51
CA MET A 74 -0.18 2.20 -5.67
C MET A 74 -1.18 3.27 -5.24
N ILE A 75 -2.44 3.17 -5.69
CA ILE A 75 -3.49 4.12 -5.29
C ILE A 75 -3.76 4.03 -3.78
N SER A 76 -3.78 2.80 -3.24
CA SER A 76 -3.94 2.60 -1.79
C SER A 76 -2.84 3.31 -1.00
N PHE A 77 -1.59 3.23 -1.44
CA PHE A 77 -0.50 3.96 -0.82
C PHE A 77 -0.74 5.48 -0.85
N VAL A 78 -1.11 6.04 -2.01
CA VAL A 78 -1.40 7.49 -2.12
C VAL A 78 -2.54 7.93 -1.19
N VAL A 79 -3.61 7.14 -1.09
CA VAL A 79 -4.74 7.41 -0.18
C VAL A 79 -4.26 7.43 1.28
N TRP A 80 -3.41 6.49 1.66
CA TRP A 80 -2.81 6.47 3.00
C TRP A 80 -1.92 7.70 3.25
N ILE A 81 -1.07 8.09 2.30
CA ILE A 81 -0.22 9.28 2.43
C ILE A 81 -1.05 10.55 2.58
N TYR A 82 -2.13 10.67 1.79
CA TYR A 82 -3.06 11.80 1.90
C TYR A 82 -3.74 11.83 3.27
N SER A 83 -4.15 10.68 3.80
CA SER A 83 -4.75 10.57 5.14
C SER A 83 -3.80 10.91 6.29
N LEU A 84 -2.49 10.79 6.06
CA LEU A 84 -1.46 11.13 7.04
C LEU A 84 -0.96 12.58 6.88
N GLY A 85 -1.59 13.40 6.04
CA GLY A 85 -1.16 14.76 5.72
C GLY A 85 0.01 14.77 4.72
N GLY A 86 1.16 14.24 5.14
CA GLY A 86 2.33 14.02 4.29
C GLY A 86 2.75 15.22 3.43
N PRO A 87 3.13 15.02 2.14
CA PRO A 87 3.44 16.15 1.27
C PRO A 87 2.22 17.03 1.01
N PHE A 88 1.00 16.53 1.17
CA PHE A 88 -0.18 17.35 0.93
C PHE A 88 -0.34 18.42 2.01
N GLU A 89 -0.01 18.10 3.26
CA GLU A 89 -0.01 19.06 4.36
C GLU A 89 1.11 20.10 4.18
N ALA A 90 2.32 19.65 3.83
CA ALA A 90 3.46 20.55 3.58
C ALA A 90 3.25 21.51 2.38
N TRP A 91 2.29 21.22 1.51
CA TRP A 91 1.90 22.06 0.36
C TRP A 91 0.53 22.74 0.54
N SER A 92 -0.09 22.64 1.73
CA SER A 92 -1.42 23.20 2.02
C SER A 92 -2.54 22.68 1.09
N LEU A 93 -2.42 21.43 0.65
CA LEU A 93 -3.40 20.69 -0.17
C LEU A 93 -4.19 19.65 0.65
N HIS A 94 -3.87 19.52 1.94
CA HIS A 94 -4.50 18.56 2.84
C HIS A 94 -5.71 19.17 3.55
N GLU A 95 -6.83 18.47 3.47
CA GLU A 95 -8.06 18.79 4.19
C GLU A 95 -8.53 17.54 4.93
N ALA A 96 -8.54 17.57 6.26
CA ALA A 96 -8.73 16.38 7.10
C ALA A 96 -10.07 15.65 6.84
N TRP A 97 -11.14 16.41 6.55
CA TRP A 97 -12.45 15.83 6.25
C TRP A 97 -12.45 15.12 4.88
N ILE A 98 -11.78 15.70 3.86
CA ILE A 98 -11.63 15.09 2.54
C ILE A 98 -10.82 13.80 2.67
N ALA A 99 -9.74 13.84 3.45
CA ALA A 99 -8.87 12.70 3.66
C ALA A 99 -9.60 11.52 4.31
N SER A 100 -10.43 11.82 5.32
CA SER A 100 -11.26 10.82 5.99
C SER A 100 -12.30 10.19 5.05
N VAL A 101 -12.98 11.01 4.24
CA VAL A 101 -13.97 10.54 3.26
C VAL A 101 -13.31 9.65 2.21
N ILE A 102 -12.19 10.09 1.63
CA ILE A 102 -11.46 9.31 0.63
C ILE A 102 -11.00 7.98 1.21
N LEU A 103 -10.45 7.96 2.42
CA LEU A 103 -9.97 6.74 3.06
C LEU A 103 -11.11 5.74 3.28
N ILE A 104 -12.25 6.18 3.82
CA ILE A 104 -13.41 5.32 4.05
C ILE A 104 -13.97 4.79 2.73
N LEU A 105 -14.20 5.67 1.74
CA LEU A 105 -14.72 5.22 0.44
C LEU A 105 -13.76 4.26 -0.24
N TRP A 106 -12.46 4.54 -0.23
CA TRP A 106 -11.44 3.69 -0.82
C TRP A 106 -11.42 2.30 -0.18
N THR A 107 -11.41 2.22 1.15
CA THR A 107 -11.41 0.93 1.87
C THR A 107 -12.66 0.09 1.60
N LEU A 108 -13.82 0.72 1.36
CA LEU A 108 -15.06 0.03 0.99
C LEU A 108 -15.08 -0.42 -0.48
N ILE A 109 -14.50 0.38 -1.38
CA ILE A 109 -14.49 0.11 -2.83
C ILE A 109 -13.48 -0.98 -3.20
N VAL A 110 -12.30 -0.99 -2.58
CA VAL A 110 -11.21 -1.91 -2.94
C VAL A 110 -11.63 -3.38 -2.96
N PRO A 111 -12.31 -3.93 -1.93
CA PRO A 111 -12.77 -5.32 -1.94
C PRO A 111 -13.78 -5.64 -3.05
N LEU A 112 -14.59 -4.66 -3.48
CA LEU A 112 -15.57 -4.83 -4.55
C LEU A 112 -14.91 -4.89 -5.93
N VAL A 113 -13.81 -4.16 -6.11
CA VAL A 113 -13.05 -4.09 -7.37
C VAL A 113 -12.03 -5.22 -7.47
N VAL A 114 -11.37 -5.56 -6.36
CA VAL A 114 -10.37 -6.63 -6.28
C VAL A 114 -11.04 -7.93 -5.86
N ASN A 115 -11.70 -8.58 -6.81
CA ASN A 115 -12.29 -9.90 -6.58
C ASN A 115 -11.16 -10.97 -6.50
N PRO A 116 -10.89 -11.61 -5.35
CA PRO A 116 -10.06 -12.79 -5.33
C PRO A 116 -10.86 -13.88 -6.02
N ARG A 117 -10.54 -14.18 -7.29
CA ARG A 117 -11.14 -15.31 -8.01
C ARG A 117 -11.11 -16.51 -7.07
N THR A 118 -12.30 -16.98 -6.68
CA THR A 118 -12.48 -18.21 -5.93
C THR A 118 -11.71 -19.29 -6.68
N VAL A 119 -10.71 -19.86 -6.02
CA VAL A 119 -10.07 -21.07 -6.52
C VAL A 119 -11.15 -22.15 -6.41
N THR A 120 -11.88 -22.37 -7.50
CA THR A 120 -12.72 -23.55 -7.63
C THR A 120 -11.76 -24.73 -7.70
N THR A 121 -11.51 -25.35 -6.55
CA THR A 121 -10.84 -26.64 -6.49
C THR A 121 -11.79 -27.65 -7.14
N ILE A 122 -11.58 -27.93 -8.42
CA ILE A 122 -12.18 -29.05 -9.11
C ILE A 122 -11.14 -30.16 -9.16
N GLY A 123 -11.47 -31.30 -8.55
CA GLY A 123 -10.69 -32.54 -8.59
C GLY A 123 -10.01 -32.87 -7.28
#